data_AF-A0A940TZZ5-F1
#
_entry.id   AF-A0A940TZZ5-F1
#
_cell.length_a   1.000
_cell.length_b   1.000
_cell.length_c   1.000
_cell.angle_alpha   90.00
_cell.angle_beta   90.00
_cell.angle_gamma   90.00
#
_symmetry.space_group_name_H-M   'P 1'
#
loop_
_entity.id
_entity.type
_entity.pdbx_description
1 polymer ?
#
loop_
_entity_poly.entity_id
_entity_poly.type
_entity_poly.pdbx_seq_one_letter_code
_entity_poly.pdbx_strand_id
1 'polypeptide(L)'
;QAGMKLDSDPTVQYAIGFNPEQNTWWTNPLSTNDLQFNSPYNTYLNWGLPPGPIANPSLEALQAVANPAQTPYYFFRAACDGSGKHAFAETLEEQVRNACP
;
A
#
# COMPACT_ATOMS: atom_id res chain seq x y z
N GLN A 1 -9.35 15.27 -1.72
CA GLN A 1 -8.39 14.36 -1.06
C GLN A 1 -8.47 14.61 0.43
N ALA A 2 -8.51 13.57 1.26
CA ALA A 2 -8.68 13.67 2.70
C ALA A 2 -7.44 14.16 3.47
N GLY A 3 -6.37 14.56 2.76
CA GLY A 3 -5.12 14.97 3.39
C GLY A 3 -4.48 13.85 4.21
N MET A 4 -4.58 12.61 3.71
CA MET A 4 -3.94 11.41 4.27
C MET A 4 -2.77 10.97 3.39
N LYS A 5 -1.75 10.34 3.99
CA LYS A 5 -0.71 9.65 3.24
C LYS A 5 -1.28 8.36 2.65
N LEU A 6 -0.63 7.82 1.62
CA LEU A 6 -1.08 6.59 0.98
C LEU A 6 -0.62 5.34 1.74
N ASP A 7 0.46 5.45 2.54
CA ASP A 7 0.97 4.38 3.42
C ASP A 7 1.01 3.00 2.74
N SER A 8 1.65 2.94 1.58
CA SER A 8 1.60 1.79 0.68
C SER A 8 2.97 1.10 0.56
N ASP A 9 3.09 -0.10 1.14
CA ASP A 9 4.31 -0.94 1.12
C ASP A 9 4.96 -1.09 -0.27
N PRO A 10 4.22 -1.34 -1.37
CA PRO A 10 4.81 -1.48 -2.71
C PRO A 10 5.67 -0.29 -3.14
N THR A 11 5.35 0.91 -2.67
CA THR A 11 6.11 2.12 -3.00
C THR A 11 7.48 2.15 -2.31
N VAL A 12 7.56 1.57 -1.10
CA VAL A 12 8.81 1.38 -0.36
C VAL A 12 9.62 0.25 -0.95
N GLN A 13 8.97 -0.88 -1.29
CA GLN A 13 9.65 -2.00 -1.97
C GLN A 13 10.32 -1.54 -3.27
N TYR A 14 9.61 -0.75 -4.08
CA TYR A 14 10.16 -0.15 -5.30
C TYR A 14 11.36 0.76 -5.00
N ALA A 15 11.28 1.57 -3.93
CA ALA A 15 12.35 2.49 -3.56
C ALA A 15 13.63 1.78 -3.09
N ILE A 16 13.50 0.67 -2.36
CA ILE A 16 14.63 -0.13 -1.86
C ILE A 16 15.25 -0.94 -2.99
N GLY A 17 14.42 -1.51 -3.88
CA GLY A 17 14.89 -2.30 -5.01
C GLY A 17 15.37 -3.70 -4.62
N PHE A 18 16.41 -4.19 -5.33
CA PHE A 18 16.89 -5.56 -5.18
C PHE A 18 17.48 -5.85 -3.80
N ASN A 19 16.91 -6.85 -3.13
CA ASN A 19 17.39 -7.37 -1.85
C ASN A 19 18.30 -8.59 -2.09
N PRO A 20 19.61 -8.49 -1.83
CA PRO A 20 20.56 -9.58 -2.04
C PRO A 20 20.42 -10.71 -1.01
N GLU A 21 19.91 -10.45 0.19
CA GLU A 21 19.75 -11.47 1.23
C GLU A 21 18.58 -12.42 0.91
N GLN A 22 17.51 -11.87 0.35
CA GLN A 22 16.33 -12.63 -0.08
C GLN A 22 16.38 -13.02 -1.57
N ASN A 23 17.37 -12.54 -2.32
CA ASN A 23 17.52 -12.73 -3.77
C ASN A 23 16.23 -12.37 -4.55
N THR A 24 15.64 -11.21 -4.24
CA THR A 24 14.36 -10.75 -4.81
C THR A 24 14.35 -9.24 -5.04
N TRP A 25 13.56 -8.77 -6.01
CA TRP A 25 13.26 -7.34 -6.20
C TRP A 25 12.14 -6.83 -5.27
N TRP A 26 11.43 -7.72 -4.59
CA TRP A 26 10.27 -7.41 -3.78
C TRP A 26 10.46 -7.95 -2.36
N THR A 27 11.21 -7.20 -1.55
CA THR A 27 11.45 -7.55 -0.13
C THR A 27 10.13 -7.79 0.59
N ASN A 28 9.98 -8.97 1.19
CA ASN A 28 8.78 -9.32 1.95
C ASN A 28 9.15 -10.29 3.09
N PRO A 29 8.77 -10.00 4.36
CA PRO A 29 8.14 -8.76 4.83
C PRO A 29 9.10 -7.57 4.81
N LEU A 30 8.55 -6.36 4.72
CA LEU A 30 9.29 -5.13 5.04
C LEU A 30 9.47 -5.02 6.55
N SER A 31 10.65 -4.61 6.98
CA SER A 31 10.93 -4.24 8.36
C SER A 31 10.49 -2.81 8.66
N THR A 32 10.37 -2.46 9.94
CA THR A 32 10.11 -1.06 10.35
C THR A 32 11.19 -0.10 9.88
N ASN A 33 12.44 -0.56 9.76
CA ASN A 33 13.55 0.24 9.24
C ASN A 33 13.38 0.51 7.75
N ASP A 34 12.90 -0.47 6.98
CA ASP A 34 12.63 -0.31 5.54
C ASP A 34 11.58 0.78 5.30
N LEU A 35 10.53 0.84 6.14
CA LEU A 35 9.49 1.87 6.05
C LEU A 35 10.01 3.30 6.27
N GLN A 36 11.19 3.46 6.86
CA GLN A 36 11.86 4.75 7.05
C GLN A 36 12.84 5.11 5.92
N PHE A 37 12.93 4.29 4.87
CA PHE A 37 13.84 4.54 3.75
C PHE A 37 13.52 5.88 3.07
N ASN A 38 14.48 6.80 3.10
CA ASN A 38 14.29 8.14 2.57
C ASN A 38 14.34 8.14 1.03
N SER A 39 13.17 8.26 0.41
CA SER A 39 13.01 8.31 -1.04
C SER A 39 11.75 9.11 -1.39
N PRO A 40 11.70 9.85 -2.51
CA PRO A 40 10.48 10.50 -2.96
C PRO A 40 9.36 9.52 -3.31
N TYR A 41 9.68 8.22 -3.49
CA TYR A 41 8.69 7.17 -3.69
C TYR A 41 8.06 6.66 -2.39
N ASN A 42 8.68 6.91 -1.22
CA ASN A 42 8.16 6.39 0.05
C ASN A 42 6.90 7.15 0.47
N THR A 43 5.74 6.52 0.30
CA THR A 43 4.43 7.11 0.65
C THR A 43 4.09 7.09 2.14
N TYR A 44 4.92 6.47 2.99
CA TYR A 44 4.84 6.65 4.46
C TYR A 44 5.45 7.97 4.91
N LEU A 45 6.42 8.48 4.16
CA LEU A 45 7.13 9.72 4.49
C LEU A 45 6.55 10.92 3.74
N ASN A 46 6.19 10.75 2.47
CA ASN A 46 5.75 11.81 1.58
C ASN A 46 4.23 11.78 1.34
N TRP A 47 3.64 12.97 1.13
CA TRP A 47 2.22 13.12 0.81
C TRP A 47 1.98 12.99 -0.70
N GLY A 48 0.80 12.46 -1.07
CA GLY A 48 0.38 12.36 -2.47
C GLY A 48 0.99 11.17 -3.22
N LEU A 49 0.96 11.24 -4.55
CA LEU A 49 1.50 10.20 -5.42
C LEU A 49 3.03 10.29 -5.51
N PRO A 50 3.74 9.16 -5.70
CA PRO A 50 5.16 9.18 -6.01
C PRO A 50 5.44 9.88 -7.36
N PRO A 51 6.71 10.24 -7.66
CA PRO A 51 7.07 10.95 -8.90
C PRO A 51 6.75 10.21 -10.20
N GLY A 52 6.55 8.89 -10.14
CA GLY A 52 6.25 8.04 -11.28
C GLY A 52 5.64 6.70 -10.86
N PRO A 53 5.21 5.88 -11.84
CA PRO A 53 4.68 4.56 -11.58
C PRO A 53 5.77 3.63 -11.03
N ILE A 54 5.36 2.67 -10.19
CA ILE A 54 6.25 1.65 -9.60
C ILE A 54 6.19 0.28 -10.30
N ALA A 55 5.25 0.13 -11.23
CA ALA A 55 5.01 -1.12 -11.97
C ALA A 55 4.23 -0.83 -13.26
N ASN A 56 4.11 -1.85 -14.11
CA ASN A 56 3.24 -1.82 -15.29
C ASN A 56 1.82 -2.24 -14.86
N PRO A 57 0.81 -1.36 -14.90
CA PRO A 57 -0.55 -1.71 -14.50
C PRO A 57 -1.23 -2.58 -15.56
N SER A 58 -2.16 -3.43 -15.11
CA SER A 58 -3.09 -4.12 -16.02
C SER A 58 -4.18 -3.16 -16.51
N LEU A 59 -4.95 -3.59 -17.52
CA LEU A 59 -6.10 -2.81 -18.00
C LEU A 59 -7.13 -2.59 -16.89
N GLU A 60 -7.37 -3.60 -16.06
CA GLU A 60 -8.31 -3.53 -14.94
C GLU A 60 -7.86 -2.49 -13.91
N ALA A 61 -6.57 -2.41 -13.61
CA ALA A 61 -6.01 -1.40 -12.71
C ALA A 61 -6.19 0.02 -13.27
N LEU A 62 -5.97 0.21 -14.58
CA LEU A 62 -6.20 1.49 -15.24
C LEU A 62 -7.68 1.89 -15.21
N GLN A 63 -8.59 0.94 -15.45
CA GLN A 63 -10.03 1.17 -15.37
C GLN A 63 -10.49 1.52 -13.95
N ALA A 64 -9.94 0.88 -12.93
CA ALA A 64 -10.25 1.16 -11.53
C ALA A 64 -9.83 2.58 -11.11
N VAL A 65 -8.70 3.07 -11.61
CA VAL A 65 -8.26 4.46 -11.40
C VAL A 65 -9.13 5.45 -12.17
N ALA A 66 -9.51 5.12 -13.41
CA ALA A 66 -10.34 5.99 -14.24
C ALA A 66 -11.80 6.07 -13.77
N ASN A 67 -12.34 4.97 -13.21
CA ASN A 67 -13.72 4.85 -12.74
C ASN A 67 -13.78 4.25 -11.33
N PRO A 68 -13.30 4.98 -10.30
CA PRO A 68 -13.26 4.47 -8.95
C PRO A 68 -14.67 4.35 -8.35
N ALA A 69 -14.89 3.30 -7.56
CA ALA A 69 -16.11 3.17 -6.77
C ALA A 69 -16.22 4.36 -5.79
N GLN A 70 -17.40 4.95 -5.70
CA GLN A 70 -17.68 6.01 -4.74
C GLN A 70 -17.97 5.36 -3.38
N THR A 71 -17.00 5.45 -2.47
CA THR A 71 -17.10 4.86 -1.13
C THR A 71 -16.51 5.81 -0.09
N PRO A 72 -16.93 5.72 1.18
CA PRO A 72 -16.36 6.51 2.27
C PRO A 72 -15.08 5.90 2.88
N TYR A 73 -14.56 4.80 2.32
CA TYR A 73 -13.47 4.04 2.92
C TYR A 73 -12.11 4.70 2.72
N TYR A 74 -11.32 4.75 3.79
CA TYR A 74 -9.95 5.25 3.79
C TYR A 74 -8.91 4.18 4.12
N PHE A 75 -9.35 3.07 4.70
CA PHE A 75 -8.48 1.99 5.14
C PHE A 75 -8.93 0.66 4.56
N PHE A 76 -7.96 -0.24 4.36
CA PHE A 76 -8.22 -1.62 4.02
C PHE A 76 -7.18 -2.54 4.69
N ARG A 77 -7.55 -3.79 4.92
CA ARG A 77 -6.66 -4.85 5.42
C ARG A 77 -7.08 -6.18 4.82
N ALA A 78 -6.13 -7.07 4.54
CA ALA A 78 -6.47 -8.44 4.15
C ALA A 78 -7.32 -9.11 5.23
N ALA A 79 -8.40 -9.78 4.82
CA ALA A 79 -9.29 -10.50 5.72
C ALA A 79 -8.59 -11.76 6.27
N CYS A 80 -8.81 -12.03 7.55
CA CYS A 80 -8.15 -13.12 8.30
C CYS A 80 -8.83 -14.48 8.09
N ASP A 81 -9.73 -14.60 7.11
CA ASP A 81 -10.54 -15.78 6.82
C ASP A 81 -9.93 -16.66 5.69
N GLY A 82 -8.76 -16.29 5.18
CA GLY A 82 -8.08 -17.01 4.09
C GLY A 82 -8.76 -16.85 2.72
N SER A 83 -9.77 -15.98 2.60
CA SER A 83 -10.53 -15.80 1.35
C SER A 83 -9.79 -15.00 0.27
N GLY A 84 -8.68 -14.34 0.63
CA GLY A 84 -7.98 -13.38 -0.23
C GLY A 84 -8.71 -12.05 -0.40
N LYS A 85 -9.79 -11.81 0.34
CA LYS A 85 -10.54 -10.53 0.33
C LYS A 85 -9.91 -9.51 1.27
N HIS A 86 -10.37 -8.27 1.18
CA HIS A 86 -10.01 -7.19 2.09
C HIS A 86 -11.24 -6.72 2.87
N ALA A 87 -11.04 -6.38 4.14
CA ALA A 87 -11.98 -5.62 4.95
C ALA A 87 -11.66 -4.12 4.79
N PHE A 88 -12.67 -3.32 4.46
CA PHE A 88 -12.56 -1.87 4.28
C PHE A 88 -13.13 -1.14 5.49
N ALA A 89 -12.57 0.04 5.81
CA ALA A 89 -12.94 0.83 6.97
C ALA A 89 -12.90 2.33 6.67
N GLU A 90 -13.80 3.09 7.29
CA GLU A 90 -13.86 4.56 7.20
C GLU A 90 -12.95 5.20 8.24
N THR A 91 -12.79 4.55 9.39
CA THR A 91 -12.03 5.06 10.54
C THR A 91 -10.84 4.18 10.90
N LEU A 92 -9.87 4.76 11.61
CA LEU A 92 -8.71 4.02 12.11
C LEU A 92 -9.13 2.98 13.17
N GLU A 93 -10.12 3.32 14.00
CA GLU A 93 -10.66 2.43 15.02
C GLU A 93 -11.29 1.18 14.42
N GLU A 94 -12.02 1.32 13.30
CA GLU A 94 -12.54 0.19 12.52
C GLU A 94 -11.40 -0.65 11.91
N GLN A 95 -10.40 0.00 11.32
CA GLN A 95 -9.24 -0.68 10.76
C GLN A 95 -8.47 -1.50 11.80
N VAL A 96 -8.37 -1.00 13.04
CA VAL A 96 -7.75 -1.72 14.16
C VAL A 96 -8.62 -2.91 14.59
N ARG A 97 -9.95 -2.78 14.62
CA ARG A 97 -10.85 -3.90 14.91
C ARG A 97 -10.81 -5.00 13.86
N ASN A 98 -10.47 -4.67 12.61
CA ASN A 98 -10.28 -5.64 11.53
C ASN A 98 -8.96 -6.43 11.62
N ALA A 99 -8.12 -6.16 12.62
CA ALA A 99 -6.89 -6.93 12.83
C ALA A 99 -7.19 -8.41 13.14
N CYS A 100 -6.30 -9.30 12.70
CA CYS A 100 -6.44 -10.73 12.99
C CYS A 100 -6.28 -11.00 14.49
N PRO A 101 -7.00 -12.02 15.03
CA PRO A 101 -6.82 -12.48 16.40
C PRO A 101 -5.39 -12.92 16.72
#